data_AF-A0A519SZX0-F1
#
_entry.id   AF-A0A519SZX0-F1
#
_cell.length_a   1.000
_cell.length_b   1.000
_cell.length_c   1.000
_cell.angle_alpha   90.00
_cell.angle_beta   90.00
_cell.angle_gamma   90.00
#
_symmetry.space_group_name_H-M   'P 1'
#
loop_
_entity.id
_entity.type
_entity.pdbx_description
1 polymer ?
#
loop_
_entity_poly.entity_id
_entity_poly.type
_entity_poly.pdbx_seq_one_letter_code
_entity_poly.pdbx_strand_id
1 'polypeptide(L)'
;MLAVQASTSHAAPTPQKPATSTKAQRRLPPPVLPDSLAQRVERAYFVLSRINGTARRATNTEDLSDELPTVEDNLETIRENLDQYGDVVDVKQLQMYRLLLADMQEKLGGWRTTLAEGGKQLIAMQARLDTLRTQLPPAAERPPIGTPVGRALARLQSKEDKATALL
;
A
#
# COMPACT_ATOMS: atom_id res chain seq x y z
N MET A 1 44.64 20.80 -69.25
CA MET A 1 44.09 19.43 -69.22
C MET A 1 44.18 18.93 -67.79
N LEU A 2 43.03 18.55 -67.18
CA LEU A 2 42.86 17.92 -65.85
C LEU A 2 43.47 18.68 -64.62
N ALA A 3 42.99 18.59 -63.38
CA ALA A 3 41.67 18.32 -62.77
C ALA A 3 41.80 18.82 -61.29
N VAL A 4 40.84 19.54 -60.68
CA VAL A 4 39.87 19.02 -59.66
C VAL A 4 40.55 18.07 -58.65
N GLN A 5 40.63 18.26 -57.32
CA GLN A 5 40.03 19.16 -56.30
C GLN A 5 40.90 19.06 -54.99
N ALA A 6 40.77 19.77 -53.85
CA ALA A 6 39.89 20.84 -53.34
C ALA A 6 40.58 21.62 -52.16
N SER A 7 39.81 22.47 -51.45
CA SER A 7 39.91 23.05 -50.09
C SER A 7 41.15 22.79 -49.21
N THR A 8 41.96 23.79 -48.78
CA THR A 8 41.68 24.95 -47.89
C THR A 8 41.26 24.56 -46.45
N SER A 9 41.72 25.21 -45.35
CA SER A 9 42.56 26.42 -45.22
C SER A 9 43.21 26.59 -43.82
N HIS A 10 44.26 27.40 -43.77
CA HIS A 10 44.68 28.32 -42.68
C HIS A 10 44.97 27.82 -41.26
N ALA A 11 46.18 28.18 -40.79
CA ALA A 11 46.52 28.31 -39.38
C ALA A 11 46.57 29.80 -38.98
N ALA A 12 46.03 30.15 -37.81
CA ALA A 12 46.18 31.43 -37.13
C ALA A 12 46.00 31.22 -35.60
N PRO A 13 46.56 32.09 -34.73
CA PRO A 13 46.90 31.71 -33.35
C PRO A 13 45.77 31.94 -32.33
N THR A 14 45.86 31.26 -31.18
CA THR A 14 45.01 31.50 -30.00
C THR A 14 45.79 32.11 -28.82
N PRO A 15 45.19 33.07 -28.07
CA PRO A 15 45.88 33.83 -27.03
C PRO A 15 45.83 33.18 -25.62
N GLN A 16 46.69 33.68 -24.72
CA GLN A 16 46.74 33.26 -23.31
C GLN A 16 45.76 34.02 -22.38
N LYS A 17 45.58 33.42 -21.18
CA LYS A 17 44.97 33.91 -19.92
C LYS A 17 43.42 33.90 -19.80
N PRO A 18 42.87 33.78 -18.56
CA PRO A 18 43.54 33.59 -17.26
C PRO A 18 43.19 32.27 -16.53
N ALA A 19 44.01 31.91 -15.54
CA ALA A 19 43.73 30.79 -14.65
C ALA A 19 42.57 31.10 -13.69
N THR A 20 41.56 30.22 -13.65
CA THR A 20 40.63 30.11 -12.53
C THR A 20 40.94 28.83 -11.75
N SER A 21 41.19 28.95 -10.45
CA SER A 21 41.50 27.79 -9.62
C SER A 21 40.22 27.01 -9.32
N THR A 22 40.01 25.92 -10.08
CA THR A 22 38.97 24.94 -9.75
C THR A 22 39.29 24.34 -8.39
N LYS A 23 38.62 24.82 -7.34
CA LYS A 23 38.71 24.24 -5.99
C LYS A 23 38.44 22.75 -6.12
N ALA A 24 39.44 21.93 -5.81
CA ALA A 24 39.31 20.49 -5.76
C ALA A 24 38.26 20.12 -4.71
N GLN A 25 37.03 19.94 -5.17
CA GLN A 25 35.89 19.59 -4.34
C GLN A 25 36.13 18.15 -3.90
N ARG A 26 36.72 18.00 -2.70
CA ARG A 26 36.88 16.71 -2.01
C ARG A 26 35.53 16.01 -2.07
N ARG A 27 35.40 15.03 -2.95
CA ARG A 27 34.31 14.05 -2.89
C ARG A 27 34.53 13.31 -1.57
N LEU A 28 33.81 13.70 -0.53
CA LEU A 28 33.70 12.86 0.65
C LEU A 28 33.22 11.48 0.17
N PRO A 29 33.82 10.37 0.64
CA PRO A 29 33.30 9.06 0.32
C PRO A 29 31.82 9.00 0.75
N PRO A 30 30.96 8.31 -0.02
CA PRO A 30 29.56 8.19 0.36
C PRO A 30 29.48 7.61 1.78
N PRO A 31 28.63 8.17 2.67
CA PRO A 31 28.53 7.68 4.04
C PRO A 31 28.01 6.24 4.00
N VAL A 32 28.91 5.30 4.26
CA VAL A 32 28.59 3.88 4.42
C VAL A 32 27.67 3.81 5.63
N LEU A 33 26.46 3.27 5.45
CA LEU A 33 25.59 3.01 6.58
C LEU A 33 26.29 1.98 7.47
N PRO A 34 26.20 2.07 8.81
CA PRO A 34 26.46 0.89 9.63
C PRO A 34 25.48 -0.18 9.17
N ASP A 35 25.97 -1.35 8.75
CA ASP A 35 25.17 -2.35 8.00
C ASP A 35 23.86 -2.71 8.71
N SER A 36 23.89 -2.75 10.05
CA SER A 36 22.70 -2.99 10.88
C SER A 36 21.57 -1.95 10.68
N LEU A 37 21.88 -0.68 10.39
CA LEU A 37 20.87 0.34 10.11
C LEU A 37 20.32 0.19 8.68
N ALA A 38 21.18 -0.13 7.71
CA ALA A 38 20.76 -0.42 6.34
C ALA A 38 19.75 -1.59 6.32
N GLN A 39 20.11 -2.70 6.96
CA GLN A 39 19.29 -3.89 7.10
C GLN A 39 17.97 -3.62 7.84
N ARG A 40 17.99 -2.80 8.91
CA ARG A 40 16.76 -2.38 9.62
C ARG A 40 15.82 -1.57 8.72
N VAL A 41 16.35 -0.60 7.98
CA VAL A 41 15.55 0.22 7.04
C VAL A 41 15.01 -0.62 5.89
N GLU A 42 15.81 -1.53 5.32
CA GLU A 42 15.37 -2.44 4.26
C GLU A 42 14.26 -3.39 4.74
N ARG A 43 14.43 -4.02 5.91
CA ARG A 43 13.39 -4.84 6.55
C ARG A 43 12.11 -4.05 6.78
N ALA A 44 12.21 -2.78 7.17
CA ALA A 44 11.09 -1.88 7.33
C ALA A 44 10.32 -1.67 6.01
N TYR A 45 11.02 -1.46 4.89
CA TYR A 45 10.41 -1.36 3.57
C TYR A 45 9.63 -2.61 3.18
N PHE A 46 10.18 -3.81 3.43
CA PHE A 46 9.49 -5.07 3.14
C PHE A 46 8.23 -5.25 4.01
N VAL A 47 8.32 -4.98 5.32
CA VAL A 47 7.18 -5.06 6.24
C VAL A 47 6.06 -4.11 5.83
N LEU A 48 6.36 -2.82 5.61
CA LEU A 48 5.36 -1.82 5.20
C LEU A 48 4.76 -2.12 3.82
N SER A 49 5.57 -2.63 2.88
CA SER A 49 5.05 -3.02 1.56
C SER A 49 4.08 -4.20 1.65
N ARG A 50 4.36 -5.17 2.53
CA ARG A 50 3.46 -6.30 2.79
C ARG A 50 2.18 -5.84 3.50
N ILE A 51 2.28 -4.94 4.48
CA ILE A 51 1.12 -4.38 5.19
C ILE A 51 0.19 -3.64 4.20
N ASN A 52 0.70 -2.70 3.42
CA ASN A 52 -0.11 -1.93 2.46
C ASN A 52 -0.82 -2.84 1.43
N GLY A 53 -0.12 -3.87 0.94
CA GLY A 53 -0.70 -4.85 0.03
C GLY A 53 -1.72 -5.80 0.68
N THR A 54 -1.60 -6.10 1.97
CA THR A 54 -2.54 -6.97 2.69
C THR A 54 -3.75 -6.20 3.23
N ALA A 55 -3.56 -5.01 3.80
CA ALA A 55 -4.63 -4.14 4.31
C ALA A 55 -5.72 -3.92 3.25
N ARG A 56 -5.33 -3.50 2.03
CA ARG A 56 -6.24 -3.32 0.90
C ARG A 56 -7.12 -4.54 0.54
N ARG A 57 -6.70 -5.76 0.90
CA ARG A 57 -7.50 -6.98 0.71
C ARG A 57 -8.28 -7.37 1.97
N ALA A 58 -7.67 -7.20 3.15
CA ALA A 58 -8.30 -7.49 4.44
C ALA A 58 -9.46 -6.53 4.76
N THR A 59 -9.44 -5.31 4.20
CA THR A 59 -10.53 -4.32 4.27
C THR A 59 -11.40 -4.30 3.01
N ASN A 60 -11.25 -5.23 2.06
CA ASN A 60 -12.16 -5.25 0.92
C ASN A 60 -13.48 -5.87 1.32
N THR A 61 -14.54 -5.06 1.31
CA THR A 61 -15.91 -5.46 1.64
C THR A 61 -16.88 -5.12 0.51
N GLU A 62 -16.39 -4.93 -0.72
CA GLU A 62 -17.18 -4.55 -1.91
C GLU A 62 -18.30 -5.58 -2.19
N ASP A 63 -17.96 -6.87 -2.29
CA ASP A 63 -18.94 -7.97 -2.45
C ASP A 63 -20.01 -7.96 -1.33
N LEU A 64 -19.63 -7.59 -0.09
CA LEU A 64 -20.56 -7.50 1.04
C LEU A 64 -21.45 -6.26 0.95
N SER A 65 -20.93 -5.10 0.57
CA SER A 65 -21.74 -3.87 0.43
C SER A 65 -22.73 -3.96 -0.72
N ASP A 66 -22.39 -4.73 -1.76
CA ASP A 66 -23.21 -4.86 -2.96
C ASP A 66 -24.32 -5.91 -2.77
N GLU A 67 -24.02 -7.04 -2.12
CA GLU A 67 -25.00 -8.14 -1.93
C GLU A 67 -25.86 -8.02 -0.66
N LEU A 68 -25.38 -7.37 0.41
CA LEU A 68 -26.12 -7.27 1.68
C LEU A 68 -27.52 -6.62 1.54
N PRO A 69 -27.71 -5.50 0.80
CA PRO A 69 -29.04 -4.92 0.63
C PRO A 69 -30.03 -5.90 -0.01
N THR A 70 -29.58 -6.73 -0.95
CA THR A 70 -30.44 -7.78 -1.55
C THR A 70 -30.85 -8.85 -0.53
N VAL A 71 -29.98 -9.17 0.44
CA VAL A 71 -30.34 -10.09 1.55
C VAL A 71 -31.34 -9.44 2.51
N GLU A 72 -31.19 -8.14 2.80
CA GLU A 72 -32.10 -7.37 3.64
C GLU A 72 -33.49 -7.24 2.99
N ASP A 73 -33.57 -6.83 1.73
CA ASP A 73 -34.82 -6.73 0.95
C ASP A 73 -35.58 -8.07 0.88
N ASN A 74 -34.86 -9.18 0.71
CA ASN A 74 -35.44 -10.53 0.69
C ASN A 74 -35.99 -10.92 2.07
N LEU A 75 -35.28 -10.62 3.15
CA LEU A 75 -35.74 -10.89 4.52
C LEU A 75 -36.98 -10.05 4.87
N GLU A 76 -37.02 -8.77 4.47
CA GLU A 76 -38.19 -7.91 4.61
C GLU A 76 -39.38 -8.46 3.83
N THR A 77 -39.19 -8.79 2.54
CA THR A 77 -40.22 -9.39 1.69
C THR A 77 -40.79 -10.69 2.28
N ILE A 78 -39.95 -11.59 2.79
CA ILE A 78 -40.42 -12.84 3.42
C ILE A 78 -41.25 -12.51 4.67
N ARG A 79 -40.79 -11.58 5.50
CA ARG A 79 -41.48 -11.16 6.72
C ARG A 79 -42.84 -10.54 6.41
N GLU A 80 -42.92 -9.59 5.49
CA GLU A 80 -44.18 -8.96 5.11
C GLU A 80 -45.20 -9.98 4.61
N ASN A 81 -44.78 -10.95 3.78
CA ASN A 81 -45.67 -12.00 3.30
C ASN A 81 -46.17 -12.92 4.43
N LEU A 82 -45.32 -13.26 5.40
CA LEU A 82 -45.72 -14.05 6.57
C LEU A 82 -46.63 -13.26 7.53
N ASP A 83 -46.38 -11.96 7.70
CA ASP A 83 -47.21 -11.07 8.54
C ASP A 83 -48.58 -10.78 7.87
N GLN A 84 -48.66 -10.68 6.54
CA GLN A 84 -49.91 -10.41 5.80
C GLN A 84 -50.74 -11.67 5.50
N TYR A 85 -50.10 -12.82 5.22
CA TYR A 85 -50.76 -14.04 4.74
C TYR A 85 -50.58 -15.25 5.67
N GLY A 86 -50.08 -15.05 6.89
CA GLY A 86 -49.75 -16.10 7.87
C GLY A 86 -50.84 -17.16 8.11
N ASP A 87 -52.12 -16.77 8.05
CA ASP A 87 -53.26 -17.67 8.23
C ASP A 87 -53.58 -18.55 6.99
N VAL A 88 -52.99 -18.27 5.82
CA VAL A 88 -53.30 -18.92 4.53
C VAL A 88 -52.04 -19.28 3.71
N VAL A 89 -50.88 -19.45 4.36
CA VAL A 89 -49.61 -19.75 3.64
C VAL A 89 -49.61 -21.17 3.06
N ASP A 90 -49.34 -21.30 1.76
CA ASP A 90 -49.12 -22.61 1.11
C ASP A 90 -47.83 -23.26 1.67
N VAL A 91 -47.91 -24.56 1.97
CA VAL A 91 -46.75 -25.39 2.36
C VAL A 91 -45.60 -25.25 1.36
N LYS A 92 -45.88 -25.04 0.06
CA LYS A 92 -44.86 -24.78 -0.96
C LYS A 92 -44.15 -23.43 -0.76
N GLN A 93 -44.87 -22.38 -0.36
CA GLN A 93 -44.27 -21.09 -0.04
C GLN A 93 -43.39 -21.20 1.21
N LEU A 94 -43.85 -21.90 2.26
CA LEU A 94 -43.04 -22.17 3.45
C LEU A 94 -41.76 -22.96 3.12
N GLN A 95 -41.83 -23.93 2.20
CA GLN A 95 -40.65 -24.65 1.71
C GLN A 95 -39.70 -23.74 0.92
N MET A 96 -40.23 -22.86 0.07
CA MET A 96 -39.43 -21.88 -0.68
C MET A 96 -38.71 -20.90 0.25
N TYR A 97 -39.43 -20.30 1.22
CA TYR A 97 -38.84 -19.41 2.21
C TYR A 97 -37.79 -20.10 3.06
N ARG A 98 -38.02 -21.37 3.47
CA ARG A 98 -37.02 -22.15 4.19
C ARG A 98 -35.72 -22.35 3.40
N LEU A 99 -35.81 -22.57 2.09
CA LEU A 99 -34.63 -22.71 1.22
C LEU A 99 -33.90 -21.36 1.07
N LEU A 100 -34.63 -20.28 0.81
CA LEU A 100 -34.09 -18.93 0.64
C LEU A 100 -33.43 -18.42 1.93
N LEU A 101 -34.05 -18.65 3.09
CA LEU A 101 -33.48 -18.34 4.41
C LEU A 101 -32.19 -19.14 4.69
N ALA A 102 -32.11 -20.39 4.23
CA ALA A 102 -30.90 -21.20 4.40
C ALA A 102 -29.73 -20.67 3.56
N ASP A 103 -29.97 -20.30 2.29
CA ASP A 103 -28.96 -19.67 1.41
C ASP A 103 -28.47 -18.33 1.99
N MET A 104 -29.39 -17.47 2.44
CA MET A 104 -29.04 -16.19 3.08
C MET A 104 -28.26 -16.40 4.39
N GLN A 105 -28.62 -17.40 5.20
CA GLN A 105 -27.87 -17.75 6.41
C GLN A 105 -26.45 -18.26 6.10
N GLU A 106 -26.27 -19.00 5.02
CA GLU A 106 -24.95 -19.45 4.55
C GLU A 106 -24.10 -18.26 4.10
N LYS A 107 -24.64 -17.36 3.26
CA LYS A 107 -23.95 -16.13 2.81
C LYS A 107 -23.54 -15.22 3.97
N LEU A 108 -24.47 -14.89 4.87
CA LEU A 108 -24.20 -14.11 6.08
C LEU A 108 -23.14 -14.78 6.98
N GLY A 109 -23.17 -16.12 7.08
CA GLY A 109 -22.16 -16.92 7.79
C GLY A 109 -20.77 -16.83 7.15
N GLY A 110 -20.71 -16.87 5.81
CA GLY A 110 -19.50 -16.65 5.02
C GLY A 110 -18.91 -15.26 5.25
N TRP A 111 -19.71 -14.20 5.04
CA TRP A 111 -19.26 -12.82 5.24
C TRP A 111 -18.78 -12.55 6.66
N ARG A 112 -19.49 -13.04 7.69
CA ARG A 112 -19.04 -12.96 9.10
C ARG A 112 -17.67 -13.61 9.30
N THR A 113 -17.40 -14.72 8.61
CA THR A 113 -16.10 -15.41 8.67
C THR A 113 -15.01 -14.60 7.99
N THR A 114 -15.28 -14.02 6.81
CA THR A 114 -14.37 -13.13 6.09
C THR A 114 -14.04 -11.87 6.90
N LEU A 115 -15.03 -11.21 7.49
CA LEU A 115 -14.84 -10.03 8.36
C LEU A 115 -14.02 -10.37 9.60
N ALA A 116 -14.31 -11.50 10.26
CA ALA A 116 -13.54 -11.94 11.43
C ALA A 116 -12.08 -12.26 11.08
N GLU A 117 -11.81 -12.80 9.89
CA GLU A 117 -10.46 -13.06 9.40
C GLU A 117 -9.72 -11.77 9.00
N GLY A 118 -10.39 -10.85 8.31
CA GLY A 118 -9.88 -9.51 8.02
C GLY A 118 -9.49 -8.76 9.31
N GLY A 119 -10.35 -8.79 10.33
CA GLY A 119 -10.08 -8.22 11.65
C GLY A 119 -8.82 -8.77 12.34
N LYS A 120 -8.62 -10.10 12.32
CA LYS A 120 -7.36 -10.71 12.82
C LYS A 120 -6.15 -10.24 12.03
N GLN A 121 -6.28 -10.10 10.71
CA GLN A 121 -5.19 -9.63 9.86
C GLN A 121 -4.83 -8.17 10.15
N LEU A 122 -5.81 -7.30 10.38
CA LEU A 122 -5.60 -5.91 10.81
C LEU A 122 -4.84 -5.84 12.15
N ILE A 123 -5.29 -6.59 13.16
CA ILE A 123 -4.61 -6.68 14.47
C ILE A 123 -3.17 -7.18 14.31
N ALA A 124 -2.94 -8.20 13.49
CA ALA A 124 -1.61 -8.74 13.22
C ALA A 124 -0.72 -7.77 12.41
N MET A 125 -1.30 -6.85 11.63
CA MET A 125 -0.57 -5.77 10.97
C MET A 125 -0.23 -4.63 11.92
N GLN A 126 -1.14 -4.24 12.81
CA GLN A 126 -0.88 -3.26 13.87
C GLN A 126 0.31 -3.69 14.75
N ALA A 127 0.28 -4.93 15.26
CA ALA A 127 1.38 -5.48 16.07
C ALA A 127 2.74 -5.50 15.32
N ARG A 128 2.73 -5.64 13.99
CA ARG A 128 3.93 -5.52 13.15
C ARG A 128 4.39 -4.07 12.99
N LEU A 129 3.49 -3.09 12.90
CA LEU A 129 3.84 -1.66 12.92
C LEU A 129 4.46 -1.28 14.27
N ASP A 130 3.86 -1.71 15.38
CA ASP A 130 4.37 -1.42 16.73
C ASP A 130 5.78 -2.03 16.93
N THR A 131 5.97 -3.28 16.50
CA THR A 131 7.29 -3.93 16.48
C THR A 131 8.28 -3.19 15.58
N LEU A 132 7.84 -2.66 14.44
CA LEU A 132 8.71 -1.93 13.53
C LEU A 132 9.14 -0.59 14.12
N ARG A 133 8.21 0.11 14.79
CA ARG A 133 8.43 1.40 15.44
C ARG A 133 9.46 1.30 16.57
N THR A 134 9.51 0.19 17.30
CA THR A 134 10.55 -0.05 18.33
C THR A 134 11.93 -0.40 17.74
N GLN A 135 11.99 -0.86 16.49
CA GLN A 135 13.25 -1.23 15.81
C GLN A 135 13.91 -0.06 15.05
N LEU A 136 13.19 1.04 14.82
CA LEU A 136 13.70 2.22 14.12
C LEU A 136 14.16 3.30 15.12
N PRO A 137 15.23 4.05 14.83
CA PRO A 137 15.66 5.13 15.71
C PRO A 137 14.57 6.21 15.84
N PRO A 138 14.37 6.75 17.07
CA PRO A 138 13.35 7.74 17.35
C PRO A 138 13.57 9.00 16.51
N ALA A 139 12.49 9.74 16.22
CA ALA A 139 12.53 10.87 15.27
C ALA A 139 13.61 11.91 15.58
N ALA A 140 13.93 12.13 16.86
CA ALA A 140 14.97 13.05 17.33
C ALA A 140 16.42 12.62 16.98
N GLU A 141 16.66 11.33 16.76
CA GLU A 141 17.99 10.76 16.45
C GLU A 141 18.19 10.51 14.94
N ARG A 142 17.20 10.85 14.12
CA ARG A 142 17.25 10.55 12.68
C ARG A 142 18.20 11.52 11.96
N PRO A 143 19.14 11.03 11.15
CA PRO A 143 20.05 11.89 10.40
C PRO A 143 19.28 12.77 9.39
N PRO A 144 19.78 14.00 9.12
CA PRO A 144 19.03 15.00 8.37
C PRO A 144 18.72 14.56 6.93
N ILE A 145 17.62 15.08 6.39
CA ILE A 145 17.07 14.74 5.05
C ILE A 145 18.08 15.00 3.91
N GLY A 146 19.12 15.82 4.11
CA GLY A 146 20.22 15.97 3.16
C GLY A 146 21.08 14.71 2.97
N THR A 147 21.04 13.75 3.90
CA THR A 147 21.80 12.50 3.84
C THR A 147 21.03 11.38 3.12
N PRO A 148 21.72 10.38 2.52
CA PRO A 148 21.05 9.20 1.96
C PRO A 148 20.13 8.50 2.98
N VAL A 149 20.58 8.39 4.23
CA VAL A 149 19.81 7.79 5.34
C VAL A 149 18.57 8.61 5.68
N GLY A 150 18.69 9.93 5.83
CA GLY A 150 17.55 10.81 6.09
C GLY A 150 16.49 10.73 4.99
N ARG A 151 16.89 10.65 3.70
CA ARG A 151 15.95 10.42 2.59
C ARG A 151 15.32 9.04 2.60
N ALA A 152 16.04 8.00 3.04
CA ALA A 152 15.50 6.65 3.16
C ALA A 152 14.47 6.56 4.30
N LEU A 153 14.76 7.20 5.44
CA LEU A 153 13.86 7.29 6.60
C LEU A 153 12.64 8.18 6.34
N ALA A 154 12.78 9.31 5.65
CA ALA A 154 11.64 10.16 5.29
C ALA A 154 10.64 9.46 4.36
N ARG A 155 11.14 8.69 3.38
CA ARG A 155 10.30 7.84 2.52
C ARG A 155 9.68 6.66 3.28
N LEU A 156 10.38 6.15 4.29
CA LEU A 156 9.87 5.09 5.16
C LEU A 156 8.71 5.61 6.02
N GLN A 157 8.86 6.82 6.61
CA GLN A 157 7.80 7.50 7.33
C GLN A 157 6.56 7.68 6.44
N SER A 158 6.71 8.20 5.21
CA SER A 158 5.59 8.32 4.28
C SER A 158 4.92 6.97 3.89
N LYS A 159 5.63 5.84 4.03
CA LYS A 159 5.03 4.50 3.91
C LYS A 159 4.35 4.02 5.20
N GLU A 160 4.87 4.39 6.37
CA GLU A 160 4.26 4.15 7.68
C GLU A 160 2.93 4.92 7.77
N ASP A 161 2.94 6.22 7.49
CA ASP A 161 1.75 7.08 7.51
C ASP A 161 0.64 6.53 6.59
N LYS A 162 1.02 6.03 5.40
CA LYS A 162 0.10 5.38 4.45
C LYS A 162 -0.36 3.98 4.89
N ALA A 163 0.41 3.27 5.70
CA ALA A 163 0.00 1.98 6.25
C ALA A 163 -0.98 2.18 7.40
N THR A 164 -0.70 3.14 8.28
CA THR A 164 -1.59 3.55 9.39
C THR A 164 -2.92 4.10 8.88
N ALA A 165 -2.95 4.83 7.77
CA ALA A 165 -4.19 5.30 7.14
C ALA A 165 -5.04 4.21 6.46
N LEU A 166 -4.62 2.94 6.53
CA LEU A 166 -5.34 1.77 6.00
C LEU A 166 -5.74 0.76 7.11
N LEU A 167 -5.54 1.13 8.38
CA LEU A 167 -5.88 0.35 9.58
C LEU A 167 -6.91 1.11 10.44
#